data_AF-A0A418PX28-F1
#
_entry.id   AF-A0A418PX28-F1
#
_cell.length_a   1.000
_cell.length_b   1.000
_cell.length_c   1.000
_cell.angle_alpha   90.00
_cell.angle_beta   90.00
_cell.angle_gamma   90.00
#
_symmetry.space_group_name_H-M   'P 1'
#
loop_
_entity.id
_entity.type
_entity.pdbx_description
1 polymer ?
#
loop_
_entity_poly.entity_id
_entity_poly.type
_entity_poly.pdbx_seq_one_letter_code
_entity_poly.pdbx_strand_id
1 'polypeptide(L)'
;MKRLTIILTLIFFCQVSLGQNKSEQTFQKVIKEGFSTAPDFVVLTVKNSNTEQIKEIITDVTSLFEAYRIEQQIQDYDRISEYLIKNAESRVFEFRTKEALERLNFDNYEMKSADKIEKLISKENIIDSLPKITKQRELISVKFYEYSDQREEILEEIKDSIQTKRALTNEEIKILSDLTDQYYDYHYNEYAEISNQGKALMKIWNSKIKPYNMEYKKHTAELDRLENKFFRKHYAKYGLNFCHIVFKYGVIFNSNCENGMMEFNQVID
;
A
#
# COMPACT_ATOMS: atom_id res chain seq x y z
N MET A 1 -16.11 -21.20 39.97
CA MET A 1 -16.64 -20.34 38.89
C MET A 1 -16.12 -18.91 38.91
N LYS A 2 -15.95 -18.23 40.06
CA LYS A 2 -15.46 -16.83 40.11
C LYS A 2 -14.06 -16.57 39.52
N ARG A 3 -13.13 -17.54 39.58
CA ARG A 3 -11.76 -17.38 39.03
C ARG A 3 -11.69 -17.44 37.50
N LEU A 4 -12.61 -18.17 36.84
CA LEU A 4 -12.63 -18.25 35.37
C LEU A 4 -13.18 -16.97 34.75
N THR A 5 -14.17 -16.35 35.41
CA THR A 5 -14.76 -15.08 34.97
C THR A 5 -13.73 -13.95 35.04
N ILE A 6 -12.93 -13.86 36.12
CA ILE A 6 -11.93 -12.80 36.30
C ILE A 6 -10.82 -12.87 35.21
N ILE A 7 -10.41 -14.06 34.79
CA ILE A 7 -9.38 -14.23 33.74
C ILE A 7 -9.94 -13.83 32.36
N LEU A 8 -11.20 -14.17 32.04
CA LEU A 8 -11.83 -13.74 30.79
C LEU A 8 -12.04 -12.22 30.73
N THR A 9 -12.40 -11.56 31.83
CA THR A 9 -12.59 -10.10 31.85
C THR A 9 -11.25 -9.36 31.71
N LEU A 10 -10.15 -9.90 32.26
CA LEU A 10 -8.82 -9.29 32.11
C LEU A 10 -8.26 -9.38 30.68
N ILE A 11 -8.47 -10.51 29.99
CA ILE A 11 -8.04 -10.69 28.59
C ILE A 11 -8.82 -9.73 27.68
N PHE A 12 -10.10 -9.50 27.97
CA PHE A 12 -10.95 -8.57 27.21
C PHE A 12 -10.52 -7.10 27.41
N PHE A 13 -10.13 -6.69 28.61
CA PHE A 13 -9.69 -5.32 28.89
C PHE A 13 -8.29 -4.99 28.31
N CYS A 14 -7.37 -5.95 28.22
CA CYS A 14 -6.07 -5.72 27.57
C CYS A 14 -6.17 -5.51 26.05
N GLN A 15 -7.15 -6.13 25.38
CA GLN A 15 -7.34 -5.93 23.93
C GLN A 15 -7.94 -4.56 23.61
N VAL A 16 -8.79 -4.02 24.49
CA VAL A 16 -9.41 -2.69 24.30
C VAL A 16 -8.40 -1.55 24.49
N SER A 17 -7.48 -1.65 25.47
CA SER A 17 -6.47 -0.60 25.69
C SER A 17 -5.36 -0.59 24.65
N LEU A 18 -4.96 -1.76 24.13
CA LEU A 18 -3.97 -1.86 23.05
C LEU A 18 -4.50 -1.34 21.71
N GLY A 19 -5.78 -1.59 21.38
CA GLY A 19 -6.41 -1.09 20.16
C GLY A 19 -6.59 0.44 20.16
N GLN A 20 -6.89 1.06 21.31
CA GLN A 20 -7.04 2.52 21.40
C GLN A 20 -5.72 3.26 21.12
N ASN A 21 -4.61 2.80 21.70
CA ASN A 21 -3.29 3.40 21.50
C ASN A 21 -2.81 3.27 20.03
N LYS A 22 -2.96 2.08 19.43
CA LYS A 22 -2.64 1.88 18.00
C LYS A 22 -3.51 2.76 17.10
N SER A 23 -4.79 2.92 17.40
CA SER A 23 -5.69 3.76 16.60
C SER A 23 -5.27 5.24 16.62
N GLU A 24 -4.84 5.77 17.76
CA GLU A 24 -4.33 7.15 17.89
C GLU A 24 -3.06 7.34 17.07
N GLN A 25 -2.08 6.44 17.25
CA GLN A 25 -0.82 6.49 16.52
C GLN A 25 -1.05 6.40 14.99
N THR A 26 -1.97 5.54 14.57
CA THR A 26 -2.34 5.40 13.14
C THR A 26 -2.93 6.70 12.62
N PHE A 27 -3.87 7.29 13.37
CA PHE A 27 -4.46 8.57 13.03
C PHE A 27 -3.39 9.65 12.89
N GLN A 28 -2.53 9.83 13.89
CA GLN A 28 -1.46 10.83 13.84
C GLN A 28 -0.53 10.62 12.64
N LYS A 29 -0.17 9.36 12.34
CA LYS A 29 0.69 9.05 11.19
C LYS A 29 0.02 9.42 9.87
N VAL A 30 -1.24 9.03 9.68
CA VAL A 30 -2.00 9.36 8.47
C VAL A 30 -2.17 10.88 8.30
N ILE A 31 -2.45 11.62 9.38
CA ILE A 31 -2.57 13.10 9.28
C ILE A 31 -1.23 13.75 8.89
N LYS A 32 -0.09 13.24 9.39
CA LYS A 32 1.24 13.82 9.12
C LYS A 32 1.79 13.46 7.75
N GLU A 33 1.55 12.23 7.28
CA GLU A 33 2.26 11.65 6.14
C GLU A 33 1.35 11.25 4.98
N GLY A 34 0.04 11.12 5.23
CA GLY A 34 -0.90 10.50 4.31
C GLY A 34 -1.46 11.41 3.23
N PHE A 35 -1.25 12.74 3.33
CA PHE A 35 -1.78 13.70 2.37
C PHE A 35 -0.93 13.71 1.11
N SER A 36 -1.42 13.12 0.02
CA SER A 36 -0.69 12.98 -1.23
C SER A 36 -1.63 12.77 -2.44
N THR A 37 -1.06 12.48 -3.61
CA THR A 37 -1.81 12.06 -4.81
C THR A 37 -2.39 10.64 -4.70
N ALA A 38 -1.95 9.85 -3.72
CA ALA A 38 -2.50 8.55 -3.36
C ALA A 38 -2.83 8.58 -1.85
N PRO A 39 -3.92 9.27 -1.45
CA PRO A 39 -4.13 9.62 -0.05
C PRO A 39 -4.38 8.39 0.81
N ASP A 40 -3.78 8.40 2.00
CA ASP A 40 -4.07 7.40 3.03
C ASP A 40 -5.48 7.64 3.60
N PHE A 41 -6.07 6.56 4.10
CA PHE A 41 -7.38 6.60 4.75
C PHE A 41 -7.27 6.69 6.27
N VAL A 42 -8.23 7.37 6.85
CA VAL A 42 -8.32 7.68 8.28
C VAL A 42 -9.69 7.31 8.82
N VAL A 43 -9.71 6.77 10.05
CA VAL A 43 -10.94 6.53 10.81
C VAL A 43 -11.11 7.63 11.85
N LEU A 44 -12.30 8.21 11.90
CA LEU A 44 -12.66 9.29 12.83
C LEU A 44 -14.12 9.21 13.24
N THR A 45 -14.45 9.79 14.38
CA THR A 45 -15.84 9.99 14.83
C THR A 45 -16.31 11.38 14.41
N VAL A 46 -17.36 11.43 13.61
CA VAL A 46 -18.00 12.65 13.15
C VAL A 46 -19.31 12.86 13.88
N LYS A 47 -19.51 14.06 14.41
CA LYS A 47 -20.79 14.54 14.91
C LYS A 47 -21.37 15.56 13.93
N ASN A 48 -22.55 15.29 13.42
CA ASN A 48 -23.33 16.26 12.64
C ASN A 48 -24.07 17.20 13.61
N SER A 49 -23.60 18.43 13.75
CA SER A 49 -24.17 19.41 14.70
C SER A 49 -25.59 19.88 14.32
N ASN A 50 -26.09 19.59 13.12
CA ASN A 50 -27.48 19.91 12.76
C ASN A 50 -28.48 18.85 13.23
N THR A 51 -28.04 17.60 13.38
CA THR A 51 -28.91 16.45 13.68
C THR A 51 -28.55 15.76 14.99
N GLU A 52 -27.44 16.14 15.63
CA GLU A 52 -26.80 15.48 16.76
C GLU A 52 -26.42 14.00 16.48
N GLN A 53 -26.45 13.57 15.22
CA GLN A 53 -26.03 12.22 14.84
C GLN A 53 -24.51 12.09 14.95
N ILE A 54 -24.06 11.01 15.60
CA ILE A 54 -22.64 10.67 15.74
C ILE A 54 -22.37 9.34 15.04
N LYS A 55 -21.35 9.30 14.17
CA LYS A 55 -20.90 8.07 13.50
C LYS A 55 -19.37 8.00 13.48
N GLU A 56 -18.82 6.81 13.73
CA GLU A 56 -17.44 6.50 13.37
C GLU A 56 -17.41 6.15 11.88
N ILE A 57 -16.59 6.86 11.11
CA ILE A 57 -16.49 6.74 9.66
C ILE A 57 -15.04 6.48 9.25
N ILE A 58 -14.88 6.07 8.00
CA ILE A 58 -13.59 5.99 7.32
C ILE A 58 -13.64 6.86 6.06
N THR A 59 -12.61 7.67 5.85
CA THR A 59 -12.49 8.55 4.68
C THR A 59 -11.02 8.71 4.30
N ASP A 60 -10.72 9.22 3.10
CA ASP A 60 -9.36 9.59 2.73
C ASP A 60 -8.96 10.92 3.39
N VAL A 61 -7.67 11.08 3.70
CA VAL A 61 -7.18 12.26 4.43
C VAL A 61 -7.37 13.56 3.65
N THR A 62 -7.38 13.51 2.32
CA THR A 62 -7.65 14.70 1.49
C THR A 62 -9.08 15.17 1.68
N SER A 63 -10.06 14.26 1.65
CA SER A 63 -11.46 14.55 1.96
C SER A 63 -11.65 15.10 3.37
N LEU A 64 -10.90 14.60 4.36
CA LEU A 64 -10.91 15.15 5.72
C LEU A 64 -10.38 16.59 5.77
N PHE A 65 -9.24 16.85 5.13
CA PHE A 65 -8.63 18.18 5.11
C PHE A 65 -9.52 19.19 4.39
N GLU A 66 -10.11 18.81 3.24
CA GLU A 66 -11.06 19.65 2.50
C GLU A 66 -12.35 19.90 3.29
N ALA A 67 -12.89 18.89 3.98
CA ALA A 67 -14.05 19.07 4.85
C ALA A 67 -13.76 20.09 5.96
N TYR A 68 -12.57 20.06 6.56
CA TYR A 68 -12.13 21.05 7.54
C TYR A 68 -11.93 22.43 6.95
N ARG A 69 -11.34 22.53 5.75
CA ARG A 69 -11.16 23.78 5.01
C ARG A 69 -12.50 24.48 4.80
N ILE A 70 -13.52 23.71 4.41
CA ILE A 70 -14.90 24.19 4.19
C ILE A 70 -15.54 24.59 5.52
N GLU A 71 -15.51 23.71 6.53
CA GLU A 71 -16.18 23.91 7.82
C GLU A 71 -15.62 25.12 8.58
N GLN A 72 -14.30 25.30 8.57
CA GLN A 72 -13.62 26.35 9.33
C GLN A 72 -13.26 27.59 8.50
N GLN A 73 -13.44 27.53 7.18
CA GLN A 73 -13.02 28.58 6.23
C GLN A 73 -11.52 28.92 6.34
N ILE A 74 -10.69 27.94 6.73
CA ILE A 74 -9.23 28.08 6.88
C ILE A 74 -8.55 27.57 5.62
N GLN A 75 -7.63 28.32 5.01
CA GLN A 75 -6.85 27.87 3.83
C GLN A 75 -5.49 27.26 4.20
N ASP A 76 -5.09 27.37 5.46
CA ASP A 76 -3.83 26.90 6.00
C ASP A 76 -3.96 25.44 6.45
N TYR A 77 -3.43 24.51 5.64
CA TYR A 77 -3.48 23.08 5.92
C TYR A 77 -2.61 22.65 7.09
N ASP A 78 -1.56 23.41 7.44
CA ASP A 78 -0.73 23.10 8.60
C ASP A 78 -1.54 23.31 9.88
N ARG A 79 -2.33 24.39 9.96
CA ARG A 79 -3.26 24.61 11.08
C ARG A 79 -4.33 23.53 11.21
N ILE A 80 -4.84 23.03 10.08
CA ILE A 80 -5.79 21.92 10.09
C ILE A 80 -5.12 20.66 10.63
N SER A 81 -3.91 20.34 10.15
CA SER A 81 -3.11 19.20 10.62
C SER A 81 -2.83 19.29 12.12
N GLU A 82 -2.37 20.44 12.62
CA GLU A 82 -2.13 20.68 14.05
C GLU A 82 -3.39 20.45 14.90
N TYR A 83 -4.53 20.96 14.44
CA TYR A 83 -5.81 20.78 15.13
C TYR A 83 -6.23 19.30 15.17
N LEU A 84 -6.11 18.60 14.05
CA LEU A 84 -6.43 17.17 13.97
C LEU A 84 -5.52 16.35 14.90
N ILE A 85 -4.22 16.59 14.87
CA ILE A 85 -3.22 15.90 15.72
C ILE A 85 -3.50 16.16 17.20
N LYS A 86 -3.83 17.40 17.58
CA LYS A 86 -4.16 17.75 18.98
C LYS A 86 -5.37 16.98 19.51
N ASN A 87 -6.27 16.53 18.63
CA ASN A 87 -7.47 15.78 18.97
C ASN A 87 -7.38 14.29 18.57
N ALA A 88 -6.17 13.78 18.32
CA ALA A 88 -5.96 12.42 17.82
C ALA A 88 -6.36 11.30 18.81
N GLU A 89 -6.37 11.57 20.12
CA GLU A 89 -6.78 10.60 21.14
C GLU A 89 -8.27 10.26 21.00
N SER A 90 -9.13 11.29 20.97
CA SER A 90 -10.58 11.11 20.85
C SER A 90 -11.02 10.84 19.42
N ARG A 91 -10.35 11.47 18.44
CA ARG A 91 -10.74 11.50 17.02
C ARG A 91 -12.20 11.93 16.81
N VAL A 92 -12.74 12.73 17.73
CA VAL A 92 -14.11 13.23 17.66
C VAL A 92 -14.10 14.64 17.10
N PHE A 93 -14.86 14.83 16.02
CA PHE A 93 -14.87 16.06 15.25
C PHE A 93 -16.29 16.46 14.89
N GLU A 94 -16.62 17.74 15.07
CA GLU A 94 -17.95 18.27 14.81
C GLU A 94 -17.99 19.00 13.46
N PHE A 95 -19.05 18.74 12.69
CA PHE A 95 -19.30 19.38 11.41
C PHE A 95 -20.77 19.77 11.29
N ARG A 96 -21.04 20.97 10.75
CA ARG A 96 -22.39 21.44 10.43
C ARG A 96 -22.60 21.67 8.94
N THR A 97 -21.54 21.91 8.17
CA THR A 97 -21.67 22.29 6.77
C THR A 97 -22.03 21.08 5.93
N LYS A 98 -23.12 21.17 5.16
CA LYS A 98 -23.59 20.07 4.31
C LYS A 98 -22.50 19.57 3.36
N GLU A 99 -21.80 20.49 2.68
CA GLU A 99 -20.70 20.16 1.77
C GLU A 99 -19.55 19.43 2.48
N ALA A 100 -19.21 19.82 3.71
CA ALA A 100 -18.19 19.13 4.50
C ALA A 100 -18.63 17.71 4.87
N LEU A 101 -19.89 17.51 5.27
CA LEU A 101 -20.45 16.19 5.57
C LEU A 101 -20.53 15.29 4.32
N GLU A 102 -20.85 15.85 3.15
CA GLU A 102 -20.83 15.15 1.87
C GLU A 102 -19.42 14.69 1.48
N ARG A 103 -18.40 15.55 1.67
CA ARG A 103 -16.99 15.19 1.46
C ARG A 103 -16.55 14.02 2.34
N LEU A 104 -17.03 13.97 3.58
CA LEU A 104 -16.77 12.86 4.51
C LEU A 104 -17.61 11.61 4.23
N ASN A 105 -18.47 11.64 3.22
CA ASN A 105 -19.44 10.59 2.91
C ASN A 105 -20.29 10.19 4.13
N PHE A 106 -20.57 11.14 5.04
CA PHE A 106 -21.13 10.87 6.37
C PHE A 106 -22.50 10.19 6.33
N ASP A 107 -23.38 10.63 5.42
CA ASP A 107 -24.75 10.12 5.34
C ASP A 107 -24.80 8.71 4.72
N ASN A 108 -23.94 8.42 3.74
CA ASN A 108 -23.94 7.14 3.04
C ASN A 108 -23.08 6.07 3.72
N TYR A 109 -22.19 6.47 4.64
CA TYR A 109 -21.33 5.51 5.34
C TYR A 109 -22.12 4.68 6.35
N GLU A 110 -21.97 3.35 6.26
CA GLU A 110 -22.60 2.40 7.18
C GLU A 110 -21.63 1.27 7.55
N MET A 111 -21.25 1.22 8.83
CA MET A 111 -20.46 0.11 9.38
C MET A 111 -21.32 -1.16 9.45
N LYS A 112 -20.86 -2.21 8.77
CA LYS A 112 -21.51 -3.52 8.68
C LYS A 112 -20.50 -4.61 8.99
N SER A 113 -20.97 -5.67 9.65
CA SER A 113 -20.19 -6.90 9.88
C SER A 113 -18.94 -6.73 10.75
N ALA A 114 -18.86 -5.71 11.62
CA ALA A 114 -17.73 -5.48 12.53
C ALA A 114 -17.32 -6.77 13.28
N ASP A 115 -18.23 -7.39 14.03
CA ASP A 115 -17.97 -8.65 14.75
C ASP A 115 -17.44 -9.79 13.87
N LYS A 116 -17.91 -9.87 12.61
CA LYS A 116 -17.46 -10.90 11.67
C LYS A 116 -16.04 -10.61 11.19
N ILE A 117 -15.71 -9.35 10.96
CA ILE A 117 -14.39 -8.91 10.55
C ILE A 117 -13.39 -9.09 11.70
N GLU A 118 -13.73 -8.72 12.93
CA GLU A 118 -12.86 -8.91 14.10
C GLU A 118 -12.58 -10.40 14.39
N LYS A 119 -13.61 -11.24 14.29
CA LYS A 119 -13.44 -12.71 14.40
C LYS A 119 -12.55 -13.26 13.30
N LEU A 120 -12.68 -12.76 12.08
CA LEU A 120 -11.85 -13.14 10.94
C LEU A 120 -10.39 -12.74 11.15
N ILE A 121 -10.15 -11.50 11.57
CA ILE A 121 -8.82 -10.97 11.90
C ILE A 121 -8.11 -11.88 12.91
N SER A 122 -8.82 -12.23 13.98
CA SER A 122 -8.29 -13.11 15.03
C SER A 122 -8.07 -14.54 14.52
N LYS A 123 -9.02 -15.10 13.78
CA LYS A 123 -8.96 -16.48 13.29
C LYS A 123 -7.85 -16.70 12.26
N GLU A 124 -7.65 -15.74 11.37
CA GLU A 124 -6.69 -15.85 10.26
C GLU A 124 -5.34 -15.17 10.58
N ASN A 125 -5.18 -14.63 11.80
CA ASN A 125 -4.00 -13.89 12.26
C ASN A 125 -3.58 -12.82 11.23
N ILE A 126 -4.56 -12.03 10.78
CA ILE A 126 -4.36 -11.05 9.69
C ILE A 126 -3.31 -10.03 10.11
N ILE A 127 -3.52 -9.37 11.25
CA ILE A 127 -2.64 -8.27 11.71
C ILE A 127 -1.20 -8.75 11.87
N ASP A 128 -0.98 -9.89 12.53
CA ASP A 128 0.37 -10.47 12.71
C ASP A 128 1.04 -10.88 11.40
N SER A 129 0.25 -11.06 10.33
CA SER A 129 0.75 -11.47 9.02
C SER A 129 1.03 -10.30 8.08
N LEU A 130 0.39 -9.14 8.28
CA LEU A 130 0.58 -7.95 7.44
C LEU A 130 2.04 -7.42 7.44
N PRO A 131 2.81 -7.45 8.54
CA PRO A 131 4.24 -7.08 8.50
C PRO A 131 5.08 -7.92 7.53
N LYS A 132 4.62 -9.13 7.17
CA LYS A 132 5.29 -9.97 6.15
C LYS A 132 5.17 -9.36 4.75
N ILE A 133 4.10 -8.61 4.46
CA ILE A 133 3.92 -7.89 3.20
C ILE A 133 4.97 -6.78 3.09
N THR A 134 5.13 -5.96 4.15
CA THR A 134 6.15 -4.90 4.19
C THR A 134 7.55 -5.45 3.98
N LYS A 135 7.94 -6.49 4.74
CA LYS A 135 9.25 -7.15 4.57
C LYS A 135 9.45 -7.74 3.18
N GLN A 136 8.39 -8.26 2.58
CA GLN A 136 8.46 -8.81 1.23
C GLN A 136 8.66 -7.71 0.17
N ARG A 137 8.05 -6.53 0.34
CA ARG A 137 8.30 -5.35 -0.52
C ARG A 137 9.73 -4.86 -0.42
N GLU A 138 10.28 -4.78 0.79
CA GLU A 138 11.70 -4.43 1.01
C GLU A 138 12.63 -5.43 0.31
N LEU A 139 12.36 -6.73 0.44
CA LEU A 139 13.14 -7.78 -0.22
C LEU A 139 13.04 -7.69 -1.75
N ILE A 140 11.86 -7.40 -2.30
CA ILE A 140 11.68 -7.16 -3.74
C ILE A 140 12.54 -5.99 -4.20
N SER A 141 12.58 -4.89 -3.45
CA SER A 141 13.42 -3.74 -3.76
C SER A 141 14.90 -4.13 -3.82
N VAL A 142 15.40 -4.85 -2.81
CA VAL A 142 16.78 -5.37 -2.81
C VAL A 142 17.07 -6.26 -4.02
N LYS A 143 16.17 -7.21 -4.31
CA LYS A 143 16.32 -8.13 -5.45
C LYS A 143 16.18 -7.44 -6.80
N PHE A 144 15.43 -6.36 -6.87
CA PHE A 144 15.35 -5.52 -8.05
C PHE A 144 16.67 -4.81 -8.34
N TYR A 145 17.31 -4.23 -7.32
CA TYR A 145 18.63 -3.60 -7.49
C TYR A 145 19.70 -4.63 -7.84
N GLU A 146 19.73 -5.79 -7.16
CA GLU A 146 20.61 -6.90 -7.55
C GLU A 146 20.39 -7.32 -9.01
N TYR A 147 19.13 -7.39 -9.45
CA TYR A 147 18.79 -7.67 -10.84
C TYR A 147 19.34 -6.60 -11.78
N SER A 148 19.10 -5.32 -11.46
CA SER A 148 19.52 -4.17 -12.25
C SER A 148 21.04 -4.11 -12.43
N ASP A 149 21.80 -4.23 -11.35
CA ASP A 149 23.27 -4.19 -11.39
C ASP A 149 23.84 -5.31 -12.27
N GLN A 150 23.27 -6.52 -12.17
CA GLN A 150 23.70 -7.67 -12.96
C GLN A 150 23.40 -7.51 -14.46
N ARG A 151 22.41 -6.70 -14.85
CA ARG A 151 22.15 -6.40 -16.26
C ARG A 151 23.34 -5.68 -16.89
N GLU A 152 23.84 -4.64 -16.21
CA GLU A 152 24.94 -3.82 -16.71
C GLU A 152 26.22 -4.65 -16.87
N GLU A 153 26.55 -5.45 -15.85
CA GLU A 153 27.70 -6.36 -15.89
C GLU A 153 27.59 -7.38 -17.04
N ILE A 154 26.43 -8.02 -17.21
CA ILE A 154 26.20 -9.01 -18.27
C ILE A 154 26.29 -8.37 -19.66
N LEU A 155 25.79 -7.15 -19.85
CA LEU A 155 25.84 -6.45 -21.13
C LEU A 155 27.28 -6.15 -21.54
N GLU A 156 28.11 -5.64 -20.61
CA GLU A 156 29.53 -5.40 -20.88
C GLU A 156 30.29 -6.72 -21.15
N GLU A 157 30.03 -7.80 -20.39
CA GLU A 157 30.64 -9.11 -20.67
C GLU A 157 30.30 -9.64 -22.07
N ILE A 158 29.03 -9.49 -22.51
CA ILE A 158 28.60 -9.93 -23.84
C ILE A 158 29.29 -9.10 -24.91
N LYS A 159 29.32 -7.78 -24.74
CA LYS A 159 29.98 -6.83 -25.64
C LYS A 159 31.46 -7.16 -25.80
N ASP A 160 32.20 -7.32 -24.71
CA ASP A 160 33.62 -7.68 -24.71
C ASP A 160 33.85 -9.05 -25.37
N SER A 161 33.01 -10.04 -25.06
CA SER A 161 33.11 -11.38 -25.65
C SER A 161 32.92 -11.38 -27.17
N ILE A 162 32.18 -10.44 -27.74
CA ILE A 162 32.01 -10.32 -29.19
C ILE A 162 33.18 -9.51 -29.78
N GLN A 163 33.54 -8.40 -29.15
CA GLN A 163 34.60 -7.48 -29.62
C GLN A 163 35.98 -8.14 -29.68
N THR A 164 36.25 -9.12 -28.82
CA THR A 164 37.48 -9.94 -28.90
C THR A 164 37.58 -10.79 -30.16
N LYS A 165 36.47 -11.02 -30.88
CA LYS A 165 36.42 -11.87 -32.08
C LYS A 165 36.14 -11.08 -33.36
N ARG A 166 35.36 -10.01 -33.29
CA ARG A 166 35.01 -9.13 -34.42
C ARG A 166 34.45 -7.80 -33.93
N ALA A 167 34.42 -6.80 -34.82
CA ALA A 167 33.67 -5.58 -34.59
C ALA A 167 32.16 -5.88 -34.41
N LEU A 168 31.50 -5.12 -33.52
CA LEU A 168 30.05 -5.11 -33.37
C LEU A 168 29.40 -4.46 -34.58
N THR A 169 28.24 -4.98 -35.00
CA THR A 169 27.42 -4.31 -36.02
C THR A 169 26.61 -3.17 -35.39
N ASN A 170 26.13 -2.23 -36.20
CA ASN A 170 25.25 -1.15 -35.71
C ASN A 170 23.97 -1.69 -35.05
N GLU A 171 23.44 -2.82 -35.55
CA GLU A 171 22.29 -3.50 -34.96
C GLU A 171 22.62 -4.00 -33.55
N GLU A 172 23.77 -4.64 -33.35
CA GLU A 172 24.17 -5.16 -32.03
C GLU A 172 24.46 -4.05 -31.03
N ILE A 173 25.07 -2.94 -31.47
CA ILE A 173 25.27 -1.76 -30.63
C ILE A 173 23.91 -1.22 -30.16
N LYS A 174 22.93 -1.16 -31.07
CA LYS A 174 21.58 -0.73 -30.72
C LYS A 174 20.91 -1.72 -29.76
N ILE A 175 20.97 -3.03 -30.02
CA ILE A 175 20.44 -4.07 -29.12
C ILE A 175 21.01 -3.90 -27.71
N LEU A 176 22.33 -3.83 -27.58
CA LEU A 176 23.00 -3.71 -26.28
C LEU A 176 22.61 -2.41 -25.56
N SER A 177 22.46 -1.31 -26.30
CA SER A 177 22.00 -0.03 -25.74
C SER A 177 20.54 -0.11 -25.27
N ASP A 178 19.64 -0.69 -26.06
CA ASP A 178 18.22 -0.79 -25.71
C ASP A 178 18.04 -1.70 -24.48
N LEU A 179 18.81 -2.79 -24.38
CA LEU A 179 18.75 -3.72 -23.25
C LEU A 179 19.25 -3.14 -21.92
N THR A 180 19.81 -1.92 -21.89
CA THR A 180 20.06 -1.23 -20.62
C THR A 180 18.74 -0.94 -19.88
N ASP A 181 17.65 -0.74 -20.62
CA ASP A 181 16.30 -0.57 -20.08
C ASP A 181 15.55 -1.92 -20.05
N GLN A 182 15.04 -2.28 -18.87
CA GLN A 182 14.26 -3.49 -18.62
C GLN A 182 13.00 -3.61 -19.50
N TYR A 183 12.44 -2.48 -19.97
CA TYR A 183 11.31 -2.47 -20.88
C TYR A 183 11.56 -3.36 -22.10
N TYR A 184 12.79 -3.34 -22.62
CA TYR A 184 13.13 -4.08 -23.84
C TYR A 184 13.28 -5.58 -23.63
N ASP A 185 13.32 -6.10 -22.39
CA ASP A 185 13.37 -7.55 -22.16
C ASP A 185 12.17 -8.29 -22.78
N TYR A 186 11.01 -7.62 -22.85
CA TYR A 186 9.77 -8.20 -23.36
C TYR A 186 9.32 -7.59 -24.68
N HIS A 187 9.76 -6.35 -24.98
CA HIS A 187 9.29 -5.58 -26.13
C HIS A 187 10.30 -5.51 -27.28
N TYR A 188 11.49 -6.11 -27.16
CA TYR A 188 12.50 -6.02 -28.22
C TYR A 188 12.04 -6.64 -29.56
N ASN A 189 11.23 -7.71 -29.50
CA ASN A 189 10.71 -8.38 -30.69
C ASN A 189 9.64 -7.56 -31.44
N GLU A 190 9.16 -6.45 -30.86
CA GLU A 190 8.12 -5.60 -31.44
C GLU A 190 8.70 -4.51 -32.37
N TYR A 191 10.01 -4.30 -32.33
CA TYR A 191 10.74 -3.37 -33.20
C TYR A 191 11.65 -4.12 -34.19
N ALA A 192 11.14 -4.35 -35.40
CA ALA A 192 11.86 -4.76 -36.61
C ALA A 192 12.16 -6.27 -36.83
N GLU A 193 12.36 -6.61 -38.11
CA GLU A 193 12.96 -7.88 -38.54
C GLU A 193 14.42 -7.94 -38.08
N ILE A 194 14.64 -8.45 -36.86
CA ILE A 194 15.99 -8.67 -36.33
C ILE A 194 16.75 -9.71 -37.15
N SER A 195 18.02 -9.44 -37.41
CA SER A 195 18.89 -10.34 -38.16
C SER A 195 19.16 -11.63 -37.38
N ASN A 196 19.71 -12.66 -38.05
CA ASN A 196 20.14 -13.88 -37.37
C ASN A 196 21.23 -13.61 -36.30
N GLN A 197 22.05 -12.58 -36.48
CA GLN A 197 23.05 -12.17 -35.49
C GLN A 197 22.39 -11.51 -34.28
N GLY A 198 21.44 -10.61 -34.50
CA GLY A 198 20.64 -10.01 -33.43
C GLY A 198 19.89 -11.07 -32.60
N LYS A 199 19.27 -12.05 -33.27
CA LYS A 199 18.64 -13.21 -32.61
C LYS A 199 19.61 -14.02 -31.75
N ALA A 200 20.84 -14.22 -32.23
CA ALA A 200 21.87 -14.94 -31.48
C ALA A 200 22.31 -14.15 -30.24
N LEU A 201 22.50 -12.83 -30.36
CA LEU A 201 22.79 -11.93 -29.24
C LEU A 201 21.68 -11.98 -28.18
N MET A 202 20.42 -11.84 -28.60
CA MET A 202 19.27 -11.93 -27.70
C MET A 202 19.17 -13.28 -26.99
N LYS A 203 19.54 -14.37 -27.66
CA LYS A 203 19.58 -15.70 -27.03
C LYS A 203 20.64 -15.77 -25.92
N ILE A 204 21.81 -15.17 -26.14
CA ILE A 204 22.88 -15.10 -25.13
C ILE A 204 22.41 -14.26 -23.94
N TRP A 205 21.89 -13.06 -24.20
CA TRP A 205 21.31 -12.17 -23.20
C TRP A 205 20.27 -12.89 -22.33
N ASN A 206 19.22 -13.43 -22.96
CA ASN A 206 18.13 -14.12 -22.27
C ASN A 206 18.62 -15.30 -21.44
N SER A 207 19.64 -16.03 -21.91
CA SER A 207 20.22 -17.14 -21.14
C SER A 207 20.93 -16.67 -19.88
N LYS A 208 21.66 -15.54 -19.95
CA LYS A 208 22.45 -15.03 -18.83
C LYS A 208 21.59 -14.32 -17.79
N ILE A 209 20.60 -13.53 -18.22
CA ILE A 209 19.81 -12.70 -17.30
C ILE A 209 18.66 -13.47 -16.61
N LYS A 210 18.25 -14.61 -17.17
CA LYS A 210 17.10 -15.41 -16.69
C LYS A 210 17.16 -15.79 -15.21
N PRO A 211 18.28 -16.28 -14.63
CA PRO A 211 18.32 -16.66 -13.22
C PRO A 211 17.96 -15.50 -12.28
N TYR A 212 18.47 -14.30 -12.57
CA TYR A 212 18.24 -13.10 -11.77
C TYR A 212 16.79 -12.59 -11.91
N ASN A 213 16.27 -12.56 -13.13
CA ASN A 213 14.86 -12.22 -13.40
C ASN A 213 13.90 -13.20 -12.68
N MET A 214 14.21 -14.50 -12.71
CA MET A 214 13.40 -15.52 -12.03
C MET A 214 13.38 -15.34 -10.51
N GLU A 215 14.51 -15.02 -9.89
CA GLU A 215 14.59 -14.81 -8.44
C GLU A 215 13.79 -13.58 -8.02
N TYR A 216 13.95 -12.46 -8.72
CA TYR A 216 13.13 -11.26 -8.52
C TYR A 216 11.63 -11.55 -8.67
N LYS A 217 11.22 -12.24 -9.74
CA LYS A 217 9.81 -12.61 -10.00
C LYS A 217 9.22 -13.56 -8.97
N LYS A 218 10.03 -14.42 -8.36
CA LYS A 218 9.56 -15.31 -7.28
C LYS A 218 9.12 -14.48 -6.07
N HIS A 219 9.84 -13.41 -5.77
CA HIS A 219 9.50 -12.52 -4.67
C HIS A 219 8.27 -11.66 -4.94
N THR A 220 8.07 -11.20 -6.18
CA THR A 220 6.83 -10.49 -6.56
C THR A 220 5.61 -11.41 -6.50
N ALA A 221 5.73 -12.66 -6.98
CA ALA A 221 4.65 -13.65 -6.87
C ALA A 221 4.30 -13.99 -5.41
N GLU A 222 5.29 -14.03 -4.51
CA GLU A 222 5.04 -14.23 -3.09
C GLU A 222 4.33 -13.03 -2.46
N LEU A 223 4.68 -11.80 -2.85
CA LEU A 223 3.96 -10.59 -2.42
C LEU A 223 2.49 -10.66 -2.85
N ASP A 224 2.22 -10.97 -4.11
CA ASP A 224 0.84 -11.10 -4.62
C ASP A 224 0.05 -12.15 -3.84
N ARG A 225 0.68 -13.28 -3.52
CA ARG A 225 0.07 -14.33 -2.70
C ARG A 225 -0.27 -13.86 -1.30
N LEU A 226 0.65 -13.14 -0.65
CA LEU A 226 0.46 -12.60 0.71
C LEU A 226 -0.63 -11.52 0.73
N GLU A 227 -0.57 -10.55 -0.18
CA GLU A 227 -1.57 -9.49 -0.30
C GLU A 227 -2.96 -10.07 -0.61
N ASN A 228 -3.05 -11.03 -1.53
CA ASN A 228 -4.32 -11.66 -1.84
C ASN A 228 -4.88 -12.41 -0.63
N LYS A 229 -4.03 -13.12 0.11
CA LYS A 229 -4.45 -13.91 1.27
C LYS A 229 -4.92 -13.03 2.42
N PHE A 230 -4.16 -11.98 2.77
CA PHE A 230 -4.35 -11.25 4.02
C PHE A 230 -5.04 -9.89 3.85
N PHE A 231 -5.19 -9.39 2.62
CA PHE A 231 -5.79 -8.09 2.36
C PHE A 231 -6.83 -8.14 1.24
N ARG A 232 -6.43 -8.37 -0.02
CA ARG A 232 -7.30 -8.14 -1.20
C ARG A 232 -8.56 -8.98 -1.17
N LYS A 233 -8.49 -10.26 -0.77
CA LYS A 233 -9.67 -11.14 -0.66
C LYS A 233 -10.67 -10.65 0.40
N HIS A 234 -10.18 -10.09 1.50
CA HIS A 234 -11.04 -9.60 2.58
C HIS A 234 -11.63 -8.24 2.23
N TYR A 235 -10.83 -7.35 1.65
CA TYR A 235 -11.32 -6.09 1.09
C TYR A 235 -12.38 -6.32 0.01
N ALA A 236 -12.17 -7.26 -0.92
CA ALA A 236 -13.18 -7.60 -1.94
C ALA A 236 -14.52 -8.07 -1.34
N LYS A 237 -14.50 -8.67 -0.13
CA LYS A 237 -15.70 -9.18 0.54
C LYS A 237 -16.40 -8.15 1.43
N TYR A 238 -15.64 -7.31 2.12
CA TYR A 238 -16.14 -6.42 3.18
C TYR A 238 -15.95 -4.93 2.88
N GLY A 239 -15.24 -4.59 1.80
CA GLY A 239 -14.97 -3.23 1.36
C GLY A 239 -14.26 -2.39 2.42
N LEU A 240 -14.61 -1.10 2.45
CA LEU A 240 -14.09 -0.13 3.42
C LEU A 240 -14.36 -0.50 4.88
N ASN A 241 -15.33 -1.39 5.17
CA ASN A 241 -15.57 -1.82 6.54
C ASN A 241 -14.43 -2.73 7.04
N PHE A 242 -13.78 -3.50 6.16
CA PHE A 242 -12.56 -4.22 6.53
C PHE A 242 -11.45 -3.26 6.91
N CYS A 243 -11.18 -2.30 6.02
CA CYS A 243 -10.22 -1.22 6.19
C CYS A 243 -10.42 -0.44 7.50
N HIS A 244 -11.67 -0.06 7.79
CA HIS A 244 -12.03 0.62 9.04
C HIS A 244 -11.63 -0.22 10.27
N ILE A 245 -11.95 -1.51 10.29
CA ILE A 245 -11.63 -2.34 11.46
C ILE A 245 -10.12 -2.54 11.59
N VAL A 246 -9.39 -2.82 10.49
CA VAL A 246 -7.94 -3.04 10.57
C VAL A 246 -7.15 -1.77 10.92
N PHE A 247 -7.69 -0.58 10.63
CA PHE A 247 -7.10 0.70 11.06
C PHE A 247 -6.88 0.73 12.58
N LYS A 248 -7.81 0.16 13.36
CA LYS A 248 -7.71 0.10 14.83
C LYS A 248 -6.52 -0.70 15.34
N TYR A 249 -5.95 -1.54 14.48
CA TYR A 249 -4.80 -2.38 14.76
C TYR A 249 -3.49 -1.83 14.18
N GLY A 250 -3.48 -0.60 13.67
CA GLY A 250 -2.25 -0.01 13.14
C GLY A 250 -2.09 -0.07 11.63
N VAL A 251 -3.10 -0.51 10.89
CA VAL A 251 -2.98 -0.75 9.45
C VAL A 251 -3.35 0.50 8.66
N ILE A 252 -2.42 0.93 7.80
CA ILE A 252 -2.60 2.07 6.89
C ILE A 252 -2.74 1.52 5.47
N PHE A 253 -3.62 2.15 4.70
CA PHE A 253 -3.94 1.81 3.32
C PHE A 253 -4.30 3.09 2.56
N ASN A 254 -4.07 3.07 1.26
CA ASN A 254 -4.25 4.20 0.36
C ASN A 254 -5.02 3.79 -0.89
N SER A 255 -5.52 4.79 -1.62
CA SER A 255 -6.05 4.60 -2.96
C SER A 255 -4.91 4.75 -3.97
N ASN A 256 -4.66 3.73 -4.78
CA ASN A 256 -3.74 3.79 -5.90
C ASN A 256 -4.18 4.91 -6.87
N CYS A 257 -3.25 5.78 -7.25
CA CYS A 257 -3.52 6.96 -8.07
C CYS A 257 -3.77 6.63 -9.56
N GLU A 258 -3.34 5.47 -10.04
CA GLU A 258 -3.48 5.05 -11.44
C GLU A 258 -4.82 4.37 -11.72
N ASN A 259 -5.31 3.54 -10.77
CA ASN A 259 -6.49 2.69 -10.99
C ASN A 259 -7.56 2.81 -9.90
N GLY A 260 -7.34 3.63 -8.86
CA GLY A 260 -8.28 3.83 -7.75
C GLY A 260 -8.46 2.61 -6.84
N MET A 261 -7.64 1.57 -6.98
CA MET A 261 -7.73 0.39 -6.14
C MET A 261 -7.19 0.66 -4.74
N MET A 262 -7.85 0.07 -3.75
CA MET A 262 -7.37 0.11 -2.37
C MET A 262 -6.15 -0.79 -2.20
N GLU A 263 -5.08 -0.25 -1.65
CA GLU A 263 -3.82 -0.96 -1.43
C GLU A 263 -3.41 -0.91 0.03
N PHE A 264 -2.83 -2.01 0.52
CA PHE A 264 -2.15 -2.00 1.81
C PHE A 264 -0.90 -1.10 1.69
N ASN A 265 -0.71 -0.17 2.62
CA ASN A 265 0.47 0.67 2.68
C ASN A 265 1.48 0.09 3.68
N GLN A 266 1.14 0.11 4.97
CA GLN A 266 2.02 -0.33 6.06
C GLN A 266 1.23 -0.74 7.31
N VAL A 267 1.94 -1.35 8.27
CA VAL A 267 1.48 -1.49 9.66
C VAL A 267 2.40 -0.65 10.53
N ILE A 268 1.85 0.17 11.42
CA ILE A 268 2.66 0.86 12.43
C ILE A 268 3.16 -0.15 13.48
N ASP A 269 4.42 -0.05 13.86
CA ASP A 269 5.03 -0.92 14.87
C ASP A 269 4.52 -0.62 16.30
#